data_AF-A0A814MZS2-F1
#
_entry.id   AF-A0A814MZS2-F1
#
_cell.length_a   1.000
_cell.length_b   1.000
_cell.length_c   1.000
_cell.angle_alpha   90.00
_cell.angle_beta   90.00
_cell.angle_gamma   90.00
#
_symmetry.space_group_name_H-M   'P 1'
#
loop_
_entity.id
_entity.type
_entity.pdbx_description
1 polymer ?
#
loop_
_entity_poly.entity_id
_entity_poly.type
_entity_poly.pdbx_seq_one_letter_code
_entity_poly.pdbx_strand_id
1 'polypeptide(L)'
;MTNKNLEQIKLILFKCEKCGKLCEIKSREDVVDRFVWRCSCSWRRTIRKNTFIGQFVISLQLILKLILHWALQTSQTDQSKLLGLSRETIVTFQQKLRLIACQSLNKDSVKLGGRNKIVEIDESFFVKVKNFKGKDLKRPQIWIFGMHERESPKTIFVVVKKRDAFTLLN
;
A
#
# COMPACT_ATOMS: atom_id res chain seq x y z
N MET A 1 -33.50 -20.09 1.96
CA MET A 1 -33.07 -18.69 1.87
C MET A 1 -32.07 -18.59 0.73
N THR A 2 -32.54 -18.08 -0.40
CA THR A 2 -31.95 -18.17 -1.73
C THR A 2 -30.75 -17.24 -1.92
N ASN A 3 -29.70 -17.79 -2.55
CA ASN A 3 -28.50 -17.15 -3.08
C ASN A 3 -28.80 -15.78 -3.71
N LYS A 4 -28.50 -14.69 -2.98
CA LYS A 4 -28.65 -13.31 -3.46
C LYS A 4 -27.33 -12.50 -3.40
N ASN A 5 -26.17 -13.15 -3.61
CA ASN A 5 -24.90 -12.41 -3.61
C ASN A 5 -23.82 -12.95 -4.56
N LEU A 6 -24.21 -13.47 -5.73
CA LEU A 6 -23.27 -13.80 -6.81
C LEU A 6 -23.41 -12.89 -8.05
N GLU A 7 -24.35 -11.93 -8.04
CA GLU A 7 -24.65 -11.06 -9.19
C GLU A 7 -23.85 -9.73 -9.25
N GLN A 8 -22.81 -9.57 -8.42
CA GLN A 8 -21.98 -8.35 -8.46
C GLN A 8 -20.49 -8.59 -8.70
N ILE A 9 -20.12 -9.74 -9.28
CA ILE A 9 -18.89 -9.78 -10.08
C ILE A 9 -19.24 -9.11 -11.41
N LYS A 10 -19.15 -7.78 -11.46
CA LYS A 10 -18.99 -7.09 -12.75
C LYS A 10 -17.79 -7.76 -13.42
N LEU A 11 -18.03 -8.62 -14.41
CA LEU A 11 -17.02 -9.01 -15.38
C LEU A 11 -16.30 -7.72 -15.76
N ILE A 12 -14.99 -7.67 -15.55
CA ILE A 12 -14.20 -6.49 -15.86
C ILE A 12 -14.34 -6.29 -17.38
N LEU A 13 -15.26 -5.41 -17.80
CA LEU A 13 -15.46 -5.10 -19.20
C LEU A 13 -14.42 -4.07 -19.60
N PHE A 14 -13.40 -4.51 -20.35
CA PHE A 14 -12.37 -3.63 -20.87
C PHE A 14 -12.71 -3.22 -22.31
N LYS A 15 -12.75 -1.91 -22.60
CA LYS A 15 -12.94 -1.39 -23.97
C LYS A 15 -11.59 -1.17 -24.66
N CYS A 16 -11.48 -1.62 -25.90
CA CYS A 16 -10.30 -1.46 -26.73
C CYS A 16 -10.00 0.03 -26.98
N GLU A 17 -8.75 0.44 -26.72
CA GLU A 17 -8.30 1.82 -26.94
C GLU A 17 -8.25 2.22 -28.43
N LYS A 18 -8.19 1.25 -29.34
CA LYS A 18 -8.14 1.52 -30.78
C LYS A 18 -9.51 1.63 -31.44
N CYS A 19 -10.49 0.83 -31.01
CA CYS A 19 -11.78 0.73 -31.73
C CYS A 19 -13.02 0.77 -30.83
N GLY A 20 -12.85 0.94 -29.51
CA GLY A 20 -13.96 1.05 -28.55
C GLY A 20 -14.72 -0.24 -28.25
N LYS A 21 -14.55 -1.30 -29.03
CA LYS A 21 -15.18 -2.62 -28.83
C LYS A 21 -14.71 -3.27 -27.53
N LEU A 22 -15.55 -4.12 -26.96
CA LEU A 22 -15.19 -4.91 -25.78
C LEU A 22 -14.05 -5.88 -26.11
N CYS A 23 -13.10 -6.00 -25.18
CA CYS A 23 -12.02 -6.98 -25.21
C CYS A 23 -12.42 -8.23 -24.43
N GLU A 24 -11.89 -9.36 -24.86
CA GLU A 24 -11.98 -10.63 -24.16
C GLU A 24 -10.65 -10.95 -23.47
N ILE A 25 -10.70 -11.72 -22.39
CA ILE A 25 -9.50 -12.31 -21.80
C ILE A 25 -9.13 -13.55 -22.62
N LYS A 26 -7.89 -13.63 -23.11
CA LYS A 26 -7.36 -14.80 -23.82
C LYS A 26 -6.07 -15.29 -23.16
N SER A 27 -5.87 -16.60 -23.19
CA SER A 27 -4.65 -17.24 -22.69
C SER A 27 -3.43 -16.87 -23.55
N ARG A 28 -2.26 -16.78 -22.91
CA ARG A 28 -1.00 -16.42 -23.56
C ARG A 28 0.19 -16.78 -22.65
N GLU A 29 0.93 -17.83 -22.98
CA GLU A 29 1.93 -18.42 -22.06
C GLU A 29 3.18 -17.55 -21.80
N ASP A 30 3.53 -16.64 -22.71
CA ASP A 30 4.72 -15.79 -22.62
C ASP A 30 4.57 -14.58 -21.69
N VAL A 31 3.42 -14.41 -21.03
CA VAL A 31 3.19 -13.35 -20.03
C VAL A 31 2.99 -13.93 -18.64
N VAL A 32 3.41 -13.17 -17.61
CA VAL A 32 3.44 -13.60 -16.21
C VAL A 32 2.12 -14.19 -15.70
N ASP A 33 0.98 -13.59 -16.07
CA ASP A 33 -0.34 -14.05 -15.63
C ASP A 33 -0.96 -15.11 -16.55
N ARG A 34 -0.31 -15.43 -17.66
CA ARG A 34 -0.84 -16.29 -18.73
C ARG A 34 -2.12 -15.77 -19.41
N PHE A 35 -2.49 -14.52 -19.18
CA PHE A 35 -3.70 -13.91 -19.72
C PHE A 35 -3.46 -12.49 -20.25
N VAL A 36 -4.16 -12.12 -21.33
CA VAL A 36 -4.16 -10.77 -21.92
C VAL A 36 -5.56 -10.34 -22.32
N TRP A 37 -5.79 -9.03 -22.33
CA TRP A 37 -6.93 -8.44 -23.03
C TRP A 37 -6.67 -8.49 -24.53
N ARG A 38 -7.60 -9.05 -25.29
CA ARG A 38 -7.54 -9.13 -26.75
C ARG A 38 -8.84 -8.63 -27.37
N CYS A 39 -8.71 -7.75 -28.36
CA CYS A 39 -9.82 -7.27 -29.18
C CYS A 39 -9.88 -8.02 -30.51
N SER A 40 -11.05 -8.00 -31.16
CA SER A 40 -11.24 -8.51 -32.52
C SER A 40 -10.42 -7.74 -33.57
N CYS A 41 -10.04 -6.49 -33.31
CA CYS A 41 -9.17 -5.70 -34.20
C CYS A 41 -7.67 -6.00 -34.04
N SER A 42 -7.31 -7.14 -33.44
CA SER A 42 -5.94 -7.58 -33.14
C SER A 42 -5.17 -6.72 -32.13
N TRP A 43 -5.79 -5.68 -31.56
CA TRP A 43 -5.21 -4.95 -30.43
C TRP A 43 -5.15 -5.85 -29.18
N ARG A 44 -4.06 -5.71 -28.42
CA ARG A 44 -3.81 -6.49 -27.19
C ARG A 44 -3.17 -5.64 -26.11
N ARG A 45 -3.41 -6.00 -24.84
CA ARG A 45 -2.81 -5.36 -23.66
C ARG A 45 -2.73 -6.35 -22.50
N THR A 46 -1.72 -6.22 -21.65
CA THR A 46 -1.62 -7.06 -20.44
C THR A 46 -2.76 -6.73 -19.49
N ILE A 47 -3.23 -7.72 -18.72
CA ILE A 47 -4.27 -7.50 -17.72
C ILE A 47 -3.82 -6.56 -16.59
N ARG A 48 -2.51 -6.43 -16.38
CA ARG A 48 -1.92 -5.57 -15.33
C ARG A 48 -1.69 -4.12 -15.73
N LYS A 49 -1.80 -3.75 -17.00
CA LYS A 49 -1.46 -2.39 -17.44
C LYS A 49 -2.37 -1.36 -16.75
N ASN A 50 -1.81 -0.23 -16.32
CA ASN A 50 -2.43 0.82 -15.49
C ASN A 50 -2.93 0.34 -14.11
N THR A 51 -2.40 -0.77 -13.61
CA THR A 51 -2.60 -1.19 -12.22
C THR A 51 -1.29 -1.00 -11.44
N PHE A 52 -1.36 -0.96 -10.12
CA PHE A 52 -0.15 -0.87 -9.30
C PHE A 52 0.79 -2.07 -9.46
N ILE A 53 0.25 -3.23 -9.90
CA ILE A 53 1.02 -4.45 -10.12
C ILE A 53 1.66 -4.53 -11.51
N GLY A 54 1.32 -3.61 -12.42
CA GLY A 54 1.74 -3.64 -13.83
C GLY A 54 3.24 -3.54 -14.08
N GLN A 55 4.00 -3.08 -13.09
CA GLN A 55 5.46 -2.92 -13.17
C GLN A 55 6.25 -4.11 -12.61
N PHE A 56 5.58 -5.07 -11.95
CA PHE A 56 6.26 -6.19 -11.31
C PHE A 56 6.16 -7.44 -12.19
N VAL A 57 7.30 -8.11 -12.35
CA VAL A 57 7.43 -9.36 -13.12
C VAL A 57 7.38 -10.58 -12.19
N ILE A 58 6.46 -10.57 -11.23
CA ILE A 58 6.24 -11.66 -10.27
C ILE A 58 4.79 -12.16 -10.38
N SER A 59 4.54 -13.43 -10.10
CA SER A 59 3.19 -14.02 -10.22
C SER A 59 2.18 -13.35 -9.28
N LEU A 60 0.90 -13.34 -9.65
CA LEU A 60 -0.15 -12.78 -8.81
C LEU A 60 -0.22 -13.46 -7.44
N GLN A 61 0.06 -14.77 -7.39
CA GLN A 61 0.15 -15.53 -6.13
C GLN A 61 1.24 -14.97 -5.21
N LEU A 62 2.43 -14.65 -5.74
CA LEU A 62 3.50 -14.04 -4.95
C LEU A 62 3.16 -12.64 -4.49
N ILE A 63 2.46 -11.85 -5.32
CA ILE A 63 1.95 -10.53 -4.94
C ILE A 63 1.01 -10.63 -3.74
N LEU A 64 0.05 -11.56 -3.77
CA LEU A 64 -0.87 -11.77 -2.65
C LEU A 64 -0.13 -12.19 -1.38
N LYS A 65 0.85 -13.09 -1.48
CA LYS A 65 1.71 -13.46 -0.36
C LYS A 65 2.50 -12.28 0.18
N LEU A 66 3.05 -11.41 -0.67
CA LEU A 66 3.74 -10.19 -0.24
C LEU A 66 2.81 -9.23 0.51
N ILE A 67 1.57 -9.06 0.04
CA ILE A 67 0.57 -8.22 0.73
C ILE A 67 0.25 -8.82 2.10
N LEU A 68 0.05 -10.13 2.19
CA LEU A 68 -0.19 -10.83 3.46
C LEU A 68 0.99 -10.65 4.43
N HIS A 69 2.21 -10.89 3.97
CA HIS A 69 3.41 -10.73 4.78
C HIS A 69 3.67 -9.30 5.23
N TRP A 70 3.30 -8.32 4.39
CA TRP A 70 3.32 -6.91 4.75
C TRP A 70 2.28 -6.58 5.83
N ALA A 71 1.05 -7.09 5.69
CA ALA A 71 0.01 -6.91 6.71
C ALA A 71 0.39 -7.54 8.06
N LEU A 72 1.00 -8.73 8.03
CA LEU A 72 1.51 -9.44 9.22
C LEU A 72 2.82 -8.87 9.78
N GLN A 73 3.38 -7.81 9.19
CA GLN A 73 4.64 -7.17 9.62
C GLN A 73 5.84 -8.14 9.74
N THR A 74 5.87 -9.19 8.92
CA THR A 74 7.00 -10.14 8.90
C THR A 74 8.27 -9.50 8.37
N SER A 75 9.45 -9.98 8.80
CA SER A 75 10.72 -9.39 8.38
C SER A 75 10.96 -9.58 6.87
N GLN A 76 11.60 -8.59 6.22
CA GLN A 76 11.94 -8.69 4.79
C GLN A 76 12.91 -9.84 4.50
N THR A 77 13.74 -10.20 5.48
CA THR A 77 14.64 -11.36 5.38
C THR A 77 13.84 -12.66 5.31
N ASP A 78 12.82 -12.82 6.15
CA ASP A 78 11.98 -14.02 6.13
C ASP A 78 11.14 -14.07 4.87
N GLN A 79 10.57 -12.93 4.45
CA GLN A 79 9.85 -12.84 3.18
C GLN A 79 10.73 -13.26 2.00
N SER A 80 12.00 -12.84 1.97
CA SER A 80 12.94 -13.22 0.92
C SER A 80 13.19 -14.73 0.91
N LYS A 81 13.42 -15.33 2.08
CA LYS A 81 13.63 -16.78 2.23
C LYS A 81 12.39 -17.60 1.86
N LEU A 82 11.21 -17.19 2.32
CA LEU A 82 9.95 -17.92 2.16
C LEU A 82 9.38 -17.81 0.74
N LEU A 83 9.56 -16.65 0.09
CA LEU A 83 8.97 -16.37 -1.21
C LEU A 83 9.96 -16.51 -2.38
N GLY A 84 11.25 -16.71 -2.09
CA GLY A 84 12.30 -16.80 -3.11
C GLY A 84 12.50 -15.50 -3.89
N LEU A 85 12.13 -14.36 -3.31
CA LEU A 85 12.22 -13.05 -3.95
C LEU A 85 13.47 -12.31 -3.46
N SER A 86 14.07 -11.53 -4.35
CA SER A 86 15.17 -10.63 -3.96
C SER A 86 14.67 -9.56 -2.98
N ARG A 87 15.54 -9.13 -2.07
CA ARG A 87 15.19 -8.10 -1.09
C ARG A 87 14.85 -6.79 -1.79
N GLU A 88 15.51 -6.49 -2.90
CA GLU A 88 15.29 -5.30 -3.72
C GLU A 88 13.85 -5.29 -4.28
N THR A 89 13.37 -6.45 -4.74
CA THR A 89 12.00 -6.62 -5.23
C THR A 89 10.98 -6.40 -4.11
N ILE A 90 11.22 -7.00 -2.93
CA ILE A 90 10.35 -6.87 -1.75
C ILE A 90 10.29 -5.41 -1.30
N VAL A 91 11.44 -4.74 -1.16
CA VAL A 91 11.52 -3.34 -0.75
C VAL A 91 10.78 -2.44 -1.74
N THR A 92 11.02 -2.61 -3.04
CA THR A 92 10.34 -1.83 -4.09
C THR A 92 8.83 -2.04 -4.06
N PHE A 93 8.39 -3.29 -3.88
CA PHE A 93 6.97 -3.62 -3.78
C PHE A 93 6.32 -2.97 -2.56
N GLN A 94 6.91 -3.15 -1.37
CA GLN A 94 6.38 -2.61 -0.12
C GLN A 94 6.40 -1.07 -0.08
N GLN A 95 7.38 -0.42 -0.70
CA GLN A 95 7.39 1.04 -0.83
C GLN A 95 6.17 1.53 -1.60
N LYS A 96 5.83 0.90 -2.72
CA LYS A 96 4.66 1.28 -3.52
C LYS A 96 3.35 0.92 -2.82
N LEU A 97 3.28 -0.24 -2.17
CA LEU A 97 2.13 -0.62 -1.36
C LEU A 97 1.87 0.40 -0.24
N ARG A 98 2.93 0.88 0.42
CA ARG A 98 2.84 1.94 1.44
C ARG A 98 2.28 3.24 0.86
N LEU A 99 2.72 3.67 -0.32
CA LEU A 99 2.18 4.88 -0.96
C LEU A 99 0.68 4.77 -1.22
N ILE A 100 0.22 3.62 -1.73
CA ILE A 100 -1.20 3.37 -1.98
C ILE A 100 -2.00 3.38 -0.67
N ALA A 101 -1.48 2.70 0.37
CA ALA A 101 -2.10 2.71 1.69
C ALA A 101 -2.16 4.14 2.28
N CYS A 102 -1.10 4.94 2.09
CA CYS A 102 -1.10 6.34 2.52
C CYS A 102 -2.12 7.19 1.76
N GLN A 103 -2.32 6.96 0.46
CA GLN A 103 -3.34 7.64 -0.35
C GLN A 103 -4.76 7.23 0.04
N SER A 104 -4.98 5.97 0.45
CA SER A 104 -6.29 5.50 0.91
C SER A 104 -6.67 6.01 2.30
N LEU A 105 -5.69 6.43 3.10
CA LEU A 105 -5.94 7.10 4.37
C LEU A 105 -6.42 8.52 4.07
N ASN A 106 -7.73 8.72 4.01
CA ASN A 106 -8.35 10.05 3.87
C ASN A 106 -8.09 10.87 5.15
N LYS A 107 -6.98 11.63 5.16
CA LYS A 107 -6.57 12.44 6.30
C LYS A 107 -7.34 13.75 6.43
N ASP A 108 -7.95 14.22 5.34
CA ASP A 108 -8.55 15.56 5.25
C ASP A 108 -9.84 15.68 6.07
N SER A 109 -10.45 14.57 6.48
CA SER A 109 -11.71 14.53 7.24
C SER A 109 -11.59 14.03 8.68
N VAL A 110 -10.37 13.81 9.20
CA VAL A 110 -10.21 13.25 10.55
C VAL A 110 -10.31 14.36 11.59
N LYS A 111 -11.48 14.48 12.22
CA LYS A 111 -11.66 15.29 13.44
C LYS A 111 -11.55 14.41 14.68
N LEU A 112 -10.54 14.71 15.51
CA LEU A 112 -10.31 14.10 16.82
C LEU A 112 -11.04 14.87 17.93
N GLY A 113 -11.44 14.14 18.98
CA GLY A 113 -11.98 14.71 20.21
C GLY A 113 -13.44 15.16 20.11
N GLY A 114 -13.85 16.01 21.04
CA GLY A 114 -15.23 16.42 21.25
C GLY A 114 -15.71 16.13 22.67
N ARG A 115 -16.99 16.40 22.94
CA ARG A 115 -17.57 16.15 24.27
C ARG A 115 -17.43 14.67 24.63
N ASN A 116 -16.92 14.39 25.83
CA ASN A 116 -16.70 13.05 26.34
C ASN A 116 -15.73 12.18 25.50
N LYS A 117 -14.82 12.80 24.74
CA LYS A 117 -13.75 12.09 24.03
C LYS A 117 -12.39 12.41 24.62
N ILE A 118 -11.60 11.37 24.86
CA ILE A 118 -10.23 11.47 25.37
C ILE A 118 -9.29 11.25 24.20
N VAL A 119 -8.45 12.25 23.95
CA VAL A 119 -7.38 12.18 22.94
C VAL A 119 -6.06 12.05 23.68
N GLU A 120 -5.34 10.98 23.41
CA GLU A 120 -3.96 10.81 23.82
C GLU A 120 -3.04 11.50 22.83
N ILE A 121 -1.98 12.09 23.36
CA ILE A 121 -0.98 12.80 22.60
C ILE A 121 0.37 12.17 22.95
N ASP A 122 1.15 11.82 21.93
CA ASP A 122 2.47 11.24 22.12
C ASP A 122 3.47 11.78 21.08
N GLU A 123 4.75 11.73 21.44
CA GLU A 123 5.87 12.15 20.61
C GLU A 123 6.73 10.95 20.24
N SER A 124 6.82 10.64 18.96
CA SER A 124 7.71 9.59 18.46
C SER A 124 8.96 10.20 17.81
N PHE A 125 10.12 9.74 18.26
CA PHE A 125 11.42 10.13 17.71
C PHE A 125 11.99 9.03 16.81
N PHE A 126 12.15 9.32 15.52
CA PHE A 126 12.74 8.40 14.56
C PHE A 126 14.12 8.90 14.13
N VAL A 127 15.14 8.07 14.35
CA VAL A 127 16.52 8.33 13.93
C VAL A 127 17.11 7.09 13.27
N LYS A 128 17.80 7.28 12.13
CA LYS A 128 18.52 6.19 11.46
C LYS A 128 19.94 6.09 12.00
N VAL A 129 20.17 5.24 12.99
CA VAL A 129 21.52 5.05 13.57
C VAL A 129 22.41 4.17 12.68
N LYS A 130 23.73 4.36 12.73
CA LYS A 130 24.68 3.52 11.97
C LYS A 130 24.63 2.10 12.55
N ASN A 131 24.42 1.09 11.71
CA ASN A 131 24.44 -0.33 12.10
C ASN A 131 23.49 -0.68 13.26
N PHE A 132 22.36 0.03 13.43
CA PHE A 132 21.44 -0.16 14.56
C PHE A 132 22.09 -0.03 15.96
N LYS A 133 23.27 0.60 16.05
CA LYS A 133 24.04 0.77 17.28
C LYS A 133 24.24 2.24 17.62
N GLY A 134 24.07 2.57 18.90
CA GLY A 134 24.29 3.91 19.47
C GLY A 134 23.10 4.85 19.30
N LYS A 135 23.16 6.01 19.98
CA LYS A 135 22.23 7.14 19.82
C LYS A 135 22.92 8.24 19.04
N ASP A 136 23.00 8.11 17.72
CA ASP A 136 23.62 9.13 16.88
C ASP A 136 22.64 10.29 16.62
N LEU A 137 22.59 11.25 17.57
CA LEU A 137 21.74 12.44 17.50
C LEU A 137 22.17 13.43 16.41
N LYS A 138 23.34 13.24 15.76
CA LYS A 138 23.84 14.14 14.70
C LYS A 138 23.19 13.88 13.34
N ARG A 139 22.48 12.76 13.19
CA ARG A 139 21.80 12.38 11.94
C ARG A 139 20.44 13.06 11.80
N PRO A 140 19.88 13.13 10.58
CA PRO A 140 18.54 13.65 10.37
C PRO A 140 17.53 13.02 11.32
N GLN A 141 16.87 13.87 12.09
CA GLN A 141 15.88 13.51 13.10
C GLN A 141 14.49 13.71 12.51
N ILE A 142 13.61 12.74 12.70
CA ILE A 142 12.21 12.87 12.33
C ILE A 142 11.40 12.80 13.62
N TRP A 143 10.81 13.92 13.98
CA TRP A 143 9.86 14.00 15.07
C TRP A 143 8.45 13.83 14.52
N ILE A 144 7.67 12.95 15.12
CA ILE A 144 6.27 12.75 14.79
C ILE A 144 5.45 13.03 16.04
N PHE A 145 4.53 13.96 15.91
CA PHE A 145 3.49 14.21 16.90
C PHE A 145 2.27 13.38 16.55
N GLY A 146 1.92 12.45 17.43
CA GLY A 146 0.80 11.53 17.27
C GLY A 146 -0.35 11.92 18.18
N MET A 147 -1.57 11.83 17.66
CA MET A 147 -2.79 12.01 18.43
C MET A 147 -3.73 10.84 18.16
N HIS A 148 -4.21 10.17 19.21
CA HIS A 148 -5.07 8.98 19.12
C HIS A 148 -6.30 9.14 20.03
N GLU A 149 -7.50 8.92 19.50
CA GLU A 149 -8.72 8.96 20.30
C GLU A 149 -9.01 7.56 20.89
N ARG A 150 -8.94 7.39 22.22
CA ARG A 150 -8.98 6.06 22.88
C ARG A 150 -10.13 5.15 22.44
N GLU A 151 -11.30 5.74 22.22
CA GLU A 151 -12.53 5.01 21.94
C GLU A 151 -12.85 4.91 20.45
N SER A 152 -11.93 5.32 19.56
CA SER A 152 -12.14 5.20 18.12
C SER A 152 -10.81 4.95 17.38
N PRO A 153 -10.84 4.41 16.15
CA PRO A 153 -9.61 4.20 15.38
C PRO A 153 -9.02 5.52 14.83
N LYS A 154 -9.58 6.68 15.18
CA LYS A 154 -9.13 7.97 14.64
C LYS A 154 -7.76 8.31 15.21
N THR A 155 -6.81 8.53 14.30
CA THR A 155 -5.43 8.85 14.65
C THR A 155 -4.88 9.86 13.66
N ILE A 156 -4.15 10.85 14.15
CA ILE A 156 -3.43 11.83 13.34
C ILE A 156 -1.94 11.73 13.67
N PHE A 157 -1.11 11.77 12.64
CA PHE A 157 0.34 11.85 12.77
C PHE A 157 0.84 13.05 11.97
N VAL A 158 1.55 13.96 12.65
CA VAL A 158 2.11 15.18 12.07
C VAL A 158 3.63 15.11 12.19
N VAL A 159 4.34 15.26 11.06
CA VAL A 159 5.80 15.40 11.10
C VAL A 159 6.13 16.83 11.54
N VAL A 160 6.89 16.97 12.61
CA VAL A 160 7.29 18.26 13.17
C VAL A 160 8.80 18.46 13.07
N LYS A 161 9.24 19.72 12.95
CA LYS A 161 10.67 20.03 12.77
C LYS A 161 11.47 19.82 14.05
N LYS A 162 10.88 20.14 15.20
CA LYS A 162 11.52 20.10 16.52
C LYS A 162 10.49 19.76 17.59
N ARG A 163 11.00 19.23 18.70
CA ARG A 163 10.26 18.92 19.92
C ARG A 163 10.35 20.09 20.90
N ASP A 164 9.71 21.20 20.56
CA ASP A 164 9.58 22.33 21.46
C ASP A 164 8.11 22.76 21.54
N ALA A 165 7.72 23.32 22.69
CA ALA A 165 6.35 23.72 22.95
C ALA A 165 5.83 24.69 21.88
N PHE A 166 6.69 25.55 21.35
CA PHE A 166 6.34 26.50 20.30
C PHE A 166 5.93 25.80 19.00
N THR A 167 6.65 24.76 18.58
CA THR A 167 6.35 23.97 17.37
C THR A 167 5.09 23.11 17.53
N LEU A 168 4.74 22.75 18.76
CA LEU A 168 3.60 21.87 19.05
C LEU A 168 2.29 22.62 19.33
N LEU A 169 2.35 23.90 19.68
CA LEU A 169 1.20 24.74 20.04
C LEU A 169 0.76 25.72 18.93
N ASN A 170 1.54 25.86 17.85
CA ASN A 170 1.22 26.70 16.69
C ASN A 170 0.89 25.84 15.46
#